data_AF-A0A838JAD2-F1
#
_entry.id   AF-A0A838JAD2-F1
#
_cell.length_a   1.000
_cell.length_b   1.000
_cell.length_c   1.000
_cell.angle_alpha   90.00
_cell.angle_beta   90.00
_cell.angle_gamma   90.00
#
_symmetry.space_group_name_H-M   'P 1'
#
loop_
_entity.id
_entity.type
_entity.pdbx_description
1 polymer ?
#
loop_
_entity_poly.entity_id
_entity_poly.type
_entity_poly.pdbx_seq_one_letter_code
_entity_poly.pdbx_strand_id
1 'polypeptide(L)' 'MQENIDKQSGGSTSKAKVTCPYCFSIDTEFYSLFGQQLLTVQYYCNTCHTPFEYIKDDDVLREGEAAFRATSS' A
#
# COMPACT_ATOMS: atom_id res chain seq x y z
N MET A 1 41.21 -14.51 1.74
CA MET A 1 40.58 -15.46 0.81
C MET A 1 39.28 -15.96 1.41
N GLN A 2 38.25 -16.10 0.56
CA GLN A 2 36.81 -16.25 0.79
C GLN A 2 36.11 -14.99 1.34
N GLU A 3 35.33 -14.18 0.60
CA GLU A 3 34.34 -14.30 -0.52
C GLU A 3 32.88 -14.53 -0.09
N ASN A 4 32.06 -13.53 -0.47
CA ASN A 4 30.68 -13.51 -0.95
C ASN A 4 29.58 -14.30 -0.22
N ILE A 5 28.46 -13.62 0.08
CA ILE A 5 27.10 -14.07 -0.32
C ILE A 5 26.12 -12.87 -0.31
N ASP A 6 25.81 -12.46 -1.54
CA ASP A 6 24.53 -12.06 -2.14
C ASP A 6 23.58 -11.05 -1.46
N LYS A 7 23.52 -9.88 -2.13
CA LYS A 7 22.30 -9.08 -2.33
C LYS A 7 21.12 -9.96 -2.80
N GLN A 8 19.96 -9.78 -2.16
CA GLN A 8 18.59 -9.78 -2.74
C GLN A 8 17.61 -9.50 -1.58
N SER A 9 17.01 -8.31 -1.42
CA SER A 9 15.94 -7.70 -2.23
C SER A 9 14.80 -8.67 -2.54
N GLY A 10 13.63 -8.46 -1.93
CA GLY A 10 12.42 -9.23 -2.24
C GLY A 10 11.40 -9.35 -1.10
N GLY A 11 11.11 -8.27 -0.37
CA GLY A 11 9.94 -8.23 0.51
C GLY A 11 8.67 -8.16 -0.33
N SER A 12 8.19 -9.30 -0.82
CA SER A 12 6.89 -9.42 -1.50
C SER A 12 5.77 -9.35 -0.45
N THR A 13 5.57 -8.18 0.15
CA THR A 13 4.26 -7.87 0.74
C THR A 13 3.29 -7.81 -0.42
N SER A 14 2.36 -8.76 -0.46
CA SER A 14 1.24 -8.81 -1.39
C SER A 14 0.49 -7.49 -1.34
N LYS A 15 0.92 -6.53 -2.18
CA LYS A 15 0.28 -5.25 -2.42
C LYS A 15 -1.11 -5.61 -2.93
N ALA A 16 -2.13 -5.54 -2.06
CA ALA A 16 -3.51 -5.66 -2.51
C ALA A 16 -3.65 -4.67 -3.67
N LYS A 17 -3.89 -5.20 -4.88
CA LYS A 17 -3.90 -4.41 -6.12
C LYS A 17 -5.20 -3.64 -6.18
N VAL A 18 -5.30 -2.58 -5.38
CA VAL A 18 -6.43 -1.67 -5.39
C VAL A 18 -6.47 -1.00 -6.76
N THR A 19 -7.64 -0.99 -7.39
CA THR A 19 -7.80 -0.41 -8.73
C THR A 19 -8.22 1.06 -8.59
N CYS A 20 -7.51 1.95 -9.27
CA CYS A 20 -7.86 3.36 -9.32
C CYS A 20 -9.23 3.54 -10.00
N PRO A 21 -10.21 4.21 -9.37
CA PRO A 21 -11.54 4.39 -9.95
C PRO A 21 -11.56 5.40 -11.11
N TYR A 22 -10.49 6.18 -11.29
CA TYR A 22 -10.43 7.24 -12.31
C TYR A 22 -9.81 6.76 -13.62
N CYS A 23 -8.72 5.98 -13.55
CA CYS A 23 -7.96 5.53 -14.72
C CYS A 23 -7.87 4.00 -14.85
N PHE A 24 -8.47 3.25 -13.92
CA PHE A 24 -8.45 1.78 -13.88
C PHE A 24 -7.07 1.14 -13.77
N SER A 25 -6.03 1.93 -13.46
CA SER A 25 -4.70 1.40 -13.18
C SER A 25 -4.66 0.66 -11.84
N ILE A 26 -3.86 -0.40 -11.78
CA ILE A 26 -3.50 -1.12 -10.55
C ILE A 26 -2.20 -0.59 -9.92
N ASP A 27 -1.56 0.40 -10.55
CA ASP A 27 -0.38 1.06 -10.03
C ASP A 27 -0.76 2.11 -8.98
N THR A 28 -1.20 1.60 -7.84
CA THR A 28 -1.65 2.39 -6.69
C THR A 28 -0.82 2.06 -5.46
N GLU A 29 -0.57 3.05 -4.62
CA GLU A 29 0.11 2.90 -3.34
C GLU A 29 -0.76 3.34 -2.18
N PHE A 30 -0.61 2.66 -1.05
CA PHE A 30 -1.23 3.07 0.19
C PHE A 30 -0.56 4.35 0.67
N TYR A 31 -1.37 5.36 1.00
CA TYR A 31 -0.86 6.67 1.40
C TYR A 31 -1.10 6.93 2.90
N SER A 32 -2.30 6.68 3.41
CA SER A 32 -2.64 6.92 4.81
C SER A 32 -3.79 6.04 5.32
N LEU A 33 -3.68 5.62 6.59
CA LEU A 33 -4.70 4.86 7.33
C LEU A 33 -5.88 5.74 7.79
N PHE A 34 -5.69 7.05 7.70
CA PHE A 34 -6.64 8.06 8.10
C PHE A 34 -6.91 8.92 6.88
N GLY A 35 -7.94 8.56 6.11
CA GLY A 35 -8.56 9.48 5.18
C GLY A 35 -9.21 10.65 5.93
N GLN A 36 -9.85 11.57 5.20
CA GLN A 36 -10.56 12.69 5.86
C GLN A 36 -11.72 12.19 6.74
N GLN A 37 -12.22 11.00 6.44
CA GLN A 37 -13.27 10.32 7.19
C GLN A 37 -12.64 9.15 7.96
N LEU A 38 -13.02 8.97 9.23
CA LEU A 38 -12.44 7.94 10.12
C LEU A 38 -12.59 6.51 9.58
N LEU A 39 -13.51 6.30 8.63
CA LEU A 39 -13.87 5.03 8.02
C LEU A 39 -13.25 4.79 6.64
N THR A 40 -12.30 5.62 6.21
CA THR A 40 -11.63 5.44 4.91
C THR A 40 -10.12 5.31 5.05
N VAL A 41 -9.52 4.59 4.12
CA VAL A 41 -8.08 4.59 3.83
C VAL A 41 -7.83 5.39 2.57
N GLN A 42 -6.68 6.04 2.49
CA GLN A 42 -6.28 6.83 1.34
C GLN A 42 -5.22 6.10 0.53
N TYR A 43 -5.42 6.07 -0.78
CA TYR A 43 -4.49 5.56 -1.78
C TYR A 43 -4.08 6.69 -2.74
N TYR A 44 -2.90 6.55 -3.33
CA TYR A 44 -2.40 7.41 -4.40
C TYR A 44 -2.18 6.58 -5.67
N CYS A 45 -2.66 7.08 -6.82
CA CYS A 45 -2.41 6.43 -8.11
C CYS A 45 -1.17 7.03 -8.77
N ASN A 46 -0.19 6.19 -9.10
CA ASN A 46 1.04 6.61 -9.79
C ASN A 46 0.86 6.81 -11.30
N THR A 47 -0.26 6.35 -11.87
CA THR A 47 -0.54 6.53 -13.31
C THR A 47 -1.21 7.87 -13.60
N CYS A 48 -2.28 8.20 -12.88
CA CYS A 48 -3.02 9.45 -13.08
C CYS A 48 -2.72 10.51 -12.01
N HIS A 49 -1.77 10.25 -11.10
CA HIS A 49 -1.30 11.15 -10.05
C HIS A 49 -2.44 11.72 -9.19
N THR A 50 -3.50 10.93 -8.98
CA THR A 50 -4.72 11.35 -8.28
C THR A 50 -4.89 10.53 -7.00
N PRO A 51 -5.07 11.18 -5.82
CA PRO A 51 -5.43 10.49 -4.60
C PRO A 51 -6.90 10.05 -4.62
N PHE A 52 -7.21 8.92 -3.99
CA PHE A 52 -8.58 8.41 -3.82
C PHE A 52 -8.75 7.69 -2.49
N GLU A 53 -9.99 7.53 -2.06
CA GLU A 53 -10.34 6.88 -0.79
C GLU A 53 -11.05 5.54 -1.03
N TYR A 54 -10.80 4.57 -0.16
CA TYR A 54 -11.54 3.30 -0.06
C TYR A 54 -12.15 3.17 1.33
N ILE A 55 -13.34 2.58 1.41
CA ILE A 55 -14.00 2.30 2.68
C ILE A 55 -13.24 1.19 3.40
N LYS A 56 -13.05 1.36 4.72
CA LYS A 56 -12.47 0.36 5.61
C LYS A 56 -13.45 -0.81 5.78
N ASP A 57 -13.32 -1.81 4.94
CA ASP A 57 -13.80 -3.16 5.25
C ASP A 57 -12.78 -3.86 6.17
N ASP A 58 -13.19 -4.90 6.91
CA ASP A 58 -12.33 -5.61 7.88
C ASP A 58 -10.97 -6.04 7.30
N ASP A 59 -10.94 -6.42 6.02
CA ASP A 59 -9.72 -6.79 5.31
C ASP A 59 -8.74 -5.62 5.12
N VAL A 60 -9.27 -4.43 4.84
CA VAL A 60 -8.51 -3.20 4.59
C VAL A 60 -7.88 -2.67 5.88
N LEU A 61 -8.57 -2.81 7.01
CA LEU A 61 -8.05 -2.44 8.33
C LEU A 61 -6.83 -3.26 8.72
N ARG A 62 -6.92 -4.58 8.55
CA ARG A 62 -5.85 -5.51 8.89
C ARG A 62 -4.60 -5.29 8.02
N GLU A 63 -4.78 -4.90 6.76
CA GLU A 63 -3.70 -4.58 5.83
C GLU A 63 -2.99 -3.28 6.18
N GLY A 64 -3.74 -2.22 6.49
CA GLY A 64 -3.15 -0.94 6.88
C GLY A 64 -2.40 -1.02 8.22
N GLU A 65 -2.89 -1.80 9.18
CA GLU A 65 -2.17 -2.07 10.44
C GLU A 65 -0.88 -2.87 10.21
N ALA A 66 -0.89 -3.86 9.31
CA ALA A 66 0.31 -4.62 8.96
C ALA A 66 1.35 -3.72 8.27
N ALA A 67 0.92 -2.85 7.36
CA ALA A 67 1.79 -1.87 6.69
C ALA A 67 2.38 -0.87 7.68
N PHE A 68 1.58 -0.33 8.59
CA PHE A 68 2.05 0.63 9.62
C PHE A 68 3.02 -0.02 10.62
N ARG A 69 2.77 -1.26 11.03
CA ARG A 69 3.69 -2.03 11.88
C ARG A 69 5.03 -2.31 11.18
N ALA A 70 5.02 -2.57 9.88
CA ALA A 70 6.22 -2.86 9.11
C ALA A 70 7.14 -1.64 8.91
N THR A 71 6.61 -0.42 8.96
CA THR A 71 7.38 0.83 8.81
C THR A 71 7.90 1.41 10.13
N SER A 72 7.56 0.80 11.27
CA SER A 72 7.89 1.29 12.62
C SER A 72 9.05 0.55 13.30
N SER A 73 9.83 -0.24 12.55
CA SER A 73 11.03 -0.98 13.04
C SER A 73 12.31 -0.49 12.37
#